data_AF-A0A1F5EIE8-F1
#
_entry.id   AF-A0A1F5EIE8-F1
#
_cell.length_a   1.000
_cell.length_b   1.000
_cell.length_c   1.000
_cell.angle_alpha   90.00
_cell.angle_beta   90.00
_cell.angle_gamma   90.00
#
_symmetry.space_group_name_H-M   'P 1'
#
loop_
_entity.id
_entity.type
_entity.pdbx_description
1 polymer ?
#
loop_
_entity_poly.entity_id
_entity_poly.type
_entity_poly.pdbx_seq_one_letter_code
_entity_poly.pdbx_strand_id
1 'polypeptide(L)'
;MKKRLILILIVTALIVWDQAYIPDNLGSFQKQAEEIYKDRVLPTKKFTTDGCSMWPNSTAGYSWEELCIEHDIAYWMGGTEQERLEADQKFRDGVNKISPFVGDVMYYAVRLGGNKWVPAPWRWGYGWAYPYDEQEVIVWDELHNNKL
;
A
#
# COMPACT_ATOMS: atom_id res chain seq x y z
N MET A 1 -34.89 2.82 0.57
CA MET A 1 -34.13 2.64 -0.69
C MET A 1 -33.33 3.87 -1.09
N LYS A 2 -33.95 5.07 -1.25
CA LYS A 2 -33.23 6.31 -1.64
C LYS A 2 -32.04 6.68 -0.74
N LYS A 3 -32.17 6.61 0.60
CA LYS A 3 -31.07 6.90 1.53
C LYS A 3 -29.88 5.92 1.43
N ARG A 4 -30.17 4.62 1.20
CA ARG A 4 -29.12 3.60 1.00
C ARG A 4 -28.41 3.80 -0.34
N LEU A 5 -29.16 4.14 -1.39
CA LEU A 5 -28.59 4.46 -2.70
C LEU A 5 -27.70 5.71 -2.65
N ILE A 6 -28.15 6.77 -1.96
CA ILE A 6 -27.35 8.00 -1.77
C ILE A 6 -26.06 7.69 -1.03
N LEU A 7 -26.12 6.91 0.06
CA LEU A 7 -24.93 6.52 0.81
C LEU A 7 -23.94 5.71 -0.04
N ILE A 8 -24.42 4.76 -0.84
CA ILE A 8 -23.58 3.97 -1.75
C ILE A 8 -22.88 4.91 -2.75
N LEU A 9 -23.62 5.82 -3.38
CA LEU A 9 -23.04 6.77 -4.34
C LEU A 9 -21.97 7.67 -3.71
N ILE A 10 -22.18 8.14 -2.47
CA ILE A 10 -21.20 8.96 -1.75
C ILE A 10 -19.93 8.14 -1.46
N VAL A 11 -20.08 6.92 -0.92
CA VAL A 11 -18.93 6.06 -0.61
C VAL A 11 -18.15 5.71 -1.87
N THR A 12 -18.83 5.35 -2.96
CA THR A 12 -18.17 5.07 -4.24
C THR A 12 -17.46 6.31 -4.79
N ALA A 13 -18.06 7.50 -4.70
CA ALA A 13 -17.41 8.73 -5.13
C ALA A 13 -16.15 9.05 -4.31
N LEU A 14 -16.17 8.81 -2.99
CA LEU A 14 -15.01 8.97 -2.13
C LEU A 14 -13.87 8.01 -2.50
N ILE A 15 -14.19 6.73 -2.74
CA ILE A 15 -13.21 5.74 -3.18
C ILE A 15 -12.63 6.14 -4.54
N VAL A 16 -13.46 6.55 -5.50
CA VAL A 16 -12.97 6.97 -6.82
C VAL A 16 -12.09 8.21 -6.73
N TRP A 17 -12.43 9.17 -5.86
CA TRP A 17 -11.65 10.38 -5.67
C TRP A 17 -10.28 10.09 -5.04
N ASP A 18 -10.27 9.23 -4.02
CA ASP A 18 -9.05 8.70 -3.39
C ASP A 18 -8.14 8.04 -4.42
N GLN A 19 -8.65 7.07 -5.19
CA GLN A 19 -7.91 6.37 -6.24
C GLN A 19 -7.48 7.24 -7.44
N ALA A 20 -8.04 8.45 -7.57
CA ALA A 20 -7.67 9.40 -8.61
C ALA A 20 -6.53 10.33 -8.19
N TYR A 21 -6.11 10.29 -6.91
CA TYR A 21 -4.94 11.01 -6.44
C TYR A 21 -3.68 10.47 -7.14
N ILE A 22 -2.92 11.36 -7.76
CA ILE A 22 -1.61 11.07 -8.36
C ILE A 22 -0.66 12.16 -7.87
N PRO A 23 0.41 11.82 -7.14
CA PRO A 23 1.37 12.82 -6.70
C PRO A 23 2.20 13.35 -7.89
N ASP A 24 2.53 14.65 -7.87
CA ASP A 24 3.32 15.30 -8.93
C ASP A 24 4.66 14.59 -9.21
N ASN A 25 5.23 13.95 -8.19
CA ASN A 25 6.53 13.28 -8.24
C ASN A 25 6.43 11.75 -8.43
N LEU A 26 5.33 11.21 -8.97
CA LEU A 26 5.14 9.76 -9.13
C LEU A 26 6.33 9.06 -9.80
N GLY A 27 6.94 9.67 -10.82
CA GLY A 27 8.10 9.10 -11.50
C GLY A 27 9.34 8.95 -10.59
N SER A 28 9.48 9.79 -9.56
CA SER A 28 10.52 9.65 -8.54
C SER A 28 10.25 8.45 -7.64
N PHE A 29 9.00 8.29 -7.18
CA PHE A 29 8.62 7.15 -6.34
C PHE A 29 8.71 5.81 -7.08
N GLN A 30 8.40 5.79 -8.38
CA GLN A 30 8.62 4.62 -9.23
C GLN A 30 10.09 4.19 -9.23
N LYS A 31 11.01 5.13 -9.48
CA LYS A 31 12.46 4.85 -9.42
C LYS A 31 12.90 4.40 -8.03
N GLN A 32 12.35 5.01 -6.98
CA GLN A 32 12.65 4.63 -5.60
C GLN A 32 12.21 3.20 -5.30
N ALA A 33 11.01 2.80 -5.72
CA ALA A 33 10.48 1.46 -5.53
C ALA A 33 11.36 0.41 -6.24
N GLU A 34 11.74 0.69 -7.50
CA GLU A 34 12.64 -0.16 -8.28
C GLU A 34 14.02 -0.27 -7.65
N GLU A 35 14.58 0.83 -7.13
CA GLU A 35 15.90 0.83 -6.48
C GLU A 35 15.90 0.08 -5.13
N ILE A 36 14.84 0.22 -4.32
CA ILE A 36 14.69 -0.49 -3.03
C ILE A 36 14.71 -2.00 -3.25
N TYR A 37 14.06 -2.48 -4.31
CA TYR A 37 13.90 -3.90 -4.62
C TYR A 37 14.73 -4.36 -5.82
N LYS A 38 15.81 -3.67 -6.15
CA LYS A 38 16.66 -3.97 -7.33
C LYS A 38 17.23 -5.39 -7.36
N ASP A 39 17.36 -6.02 -6.19
CA ASP A 39 17.87 -7.38 -6.01
C ASP A 39 16.73 -8.42 -5.94
N ARG A 40 15.51 -8.06 -6.38
CA ARG A 40 14.33 -8.93 -6.46
C ARG A 40 13.71 -8.84 -7.85
N VAL A 41 12.91 -9.85 -8.20
CA VAL A 41 12.07 -9.82 -9.39
C VAL A 41 10.94 -8.81 -9.17
N LEU A 42 10.95 -7.74 -9.96
CA LEU A 42 10.00 -6.66 -9.79
C LEU A 42 8.57 -7.04 -10.24
N PRO A 43 7.54 -6.44 -9.63
CA PRO A 43 6.15 -6.63 -10.03
C PRO A 43 5.88 -6.23 -11.47
N THR A 44 4.93 -6.93 -12.11
CA THR A 44 4.57 -6.70 -13.53
C THR A 44 3.87 -5.37 -13.79
N LYS A 45 3.20 -4.80 -12.79
CA LYS A 45 2.60 -3.48 -12.87
C LYS A 45 3.56 -2.44 -12.30
N LYS A 46 3.65 -1.28 -12.96
CA LYS A 46 4.40 -0.13 -12.44
C LYS A 46 3.86 0.31 -11.09
N PHE A 47 4.75 0.82 -10.24
CA PHE A 47 4.36 1.43 -8.97
C PHE A 47 3.39 2.60 -9.19
N THR A 48 2.35 2.65 -8.37
CA THR A 48 1.34 3.72 -8.27
C THR A 48 1.00 3.93 -6.81
N THR A 49 0.60 5.12 -6.42
CA THR A 49 0.17 5.44 -5.05
C THR A 49 -0.92 6.50 -5.12
N ASP A 50 -1.87 6.41 -4.19
CA ASP A 50 -2.91 7.41 -3.93
C ASP A 50 -2.67 8.17 -2.62
N GLY A 51 -1.46 8.05 -2.05
CA GLY A 51 -1.15 8.55 -0.72
C GLY A 51 -1.68 7.57 0.32
N CYS A 52 -2.60 8.03 1.17
CA CYS A 52 -3.14 7.21 2.25
C CYS A 52 -4.51 6.66 1.85
N SER A 53 -4.58 5.52 1.15
CA SER A 53 -5.84 5.01 0.61
C SER A 53 -6.98 4.99 1.64
N MET A 54 -8.10 5.61 1.29
CA MET A 54 -9.29 5.80 2.13
C MET A 54 -9.04 6.54 3.46
N TRP A 55 -7.96 7.31 3.55
CA TRP A 55 -7.59 8.10 4.71
C TRP A 55 -7.04 9.48 4.28
N PRO A 56 -7.26 10.57 5.04
CA PRO A 56 -6.68 11.86 4.68
C PRO A 56 -5.14 11.82 4.65
N ASN A 57 -4.47 12.38 3.64
CA ASN A 57 -3.00 12.48 3.62
C ASN A 57 -2.42 13.34 4.76
N SER A 58 -3.23 14.25 5.31
CA SER A 58 -2.88 15.12 6.42
C SER A 58 -4.10 15.52 7.25
N THR A 59 -3.89 15.98 8.48
CA THR A 59 -4.93 16.61 9.32
C THR A 59 -4.31 17.64 10.25
N ALA A 60 -5.01 18.76 10.43
CA ALA A 60 -4.62 19.82 11.37
C ALA A 60 -3.16 20.30 11.22
N GLY A 61 -2.63 20.31 9.99
CA GLY A 61 -1.26 20.73 9.69
C GLY A 61 -0.19 19.65 9.85
N TYR A 62 -0.56 18.44 10.28
CA TYR A 62 0.33 17.28 10.32
C TYR A 62 0.10 16.41 9.08
N SER A 63 1.16 16.15 8.32
CA SER A 63 1.12 15.26 7.15
C SER A 63 1.83 13.95 7.45
N TRP A 64 1.25 12.83 7.00
CA TRP A 64 1.84 11.50 7.03
C TRP A 64 1.86 10.86 5.63
N GLU A 65 1.62 11.66 4.59
CA GLU A 65 1.56 11.23 3.20
C GLU A 65 2.81 10.46 2.76
N GLU A 66 4.00 10.96 3.07
CA GLU A 66 5.26 10.31 2.71
C GLU A 66 5.40 8.92 3.37
N LEU A 67 4.85 8.74 4.58
CA LEU A 67 4.84 7.45 5.26
C LEU A 67 3.86 6.48 4.59
N CYS A 68 2.73 6.98 4.08
CA CYS A 68 1.82 6.16 3.28
C CYS A 68 2.45 5.75 1.95
N ILE A 69 3.14 6.66 1.26
CA ILE A 69 3.84 6.34 0.01
C ILE A 69 4.96 5.31 0.24
N GLU A 70 5.71 5.42 1.34
CA GLU A 70 6.70 4.40 1.72
C GLU A 70 6.06 3.04 2.01
N HIS A 71 4.91 3.04 2.67
CA HIS A 71 4.13 1.82 2.95
C HIS A 71 3.57 1.19 1.65
N ASP A 72 3.07 2.02 0.74
CA ASP A 72 2.61 1.61 -0.60
C ASP A 72 3.72 0.96 -1.40
N ILE A 73 4.98 1.44 -1.33
CA ILE A 73 6.11 0.80 -2.01
C ILE A 73 6.27 -0.66 -1.54
N ALA A 74 6.15 -0.91 -0.23
CA ALA A 74 6.20 -2.26 0.30
C ALA A 74 4.98 -3.08 -0.15
N TYR A 75 3.79 -2.49 -0.12
CA TYR A 75 2.55 -3.16 -0.54
C TYR A 75 2.49 -3.45 -2.03
N TRP A 76 3.12 -2.62 -2.85
CA TRP A 76 3.28 -2.83 -4.29
C TRP A 76 4.11 -4.08 -4.55
N MET A 77 5.25 -4.19 -3.87
CA MET A 77 6.18 -5.30 -3.99
C MET A 77 5.59 -6.60 -3.44
N GLY A 78 4.94 -6.53 -2.28
CA GLY A 78 4.53 -7.72 -1.53
C GLY A 78 5.72 -8.50 -0.97
N GLY A 79 5.53 -9.81 -0.76
CA GLY A 79 6.49 -10.68 -0.07
C GLY A 79 5.80 -11.54 0.98
N THR A 80 6.59 -12.00 1.95
CA THR A 80 6.16 -12.83 3.07
C THR A 80 5.21 -12.09 4.02
N GLU A 81 4.43 -12.84 4.81
CA GLU A 81 3.60 -12.27 5.88
C GLU A 81 4.43 -11.54 6.95
N GLN A 82 5.69 -11.95 7.16
CA GLN A 82 6.61 -11.28 8.07
C GLN A 82 7.05 -9.91 7.52
N GLU A 83 7.40 -9.83 6.24
CA GLU A 83 7.68 -8.53 5.58
C GLU A 83 6.46 -7.61 5.64
N ARG A 84 5.24 -8.14 5.45
CA ARG A 84 4.01 -7.37 5.62
C ARG A 84 3.87 -6.82 7.04
N LEU A 85 4.08 -7.68 8.05
CA LEU A 85 4.01 -7.28 9.45
C LEU A 85 5.01 -6.17 9.77
N GLU A 86 6.24 -6.28 9.29
CA GLU A 86 7.31 -5.30 9.49
C GLU A 86 6.98 -3.96 8.80
N ALA A 87 6.48 -4.00 7.55
CA ALA A 87 6.02 -2.82 6.83
C ALA A 87 4.90 -2.10 7.60
N ASP A 88 3.91 -2.84 8.08
CA ASP A 88 2.78 -2.29 8.84
C ASP A 88 3.22 -1.70 10.20
N GLN A 89 4.15 -2.36 10.90
CA GLN A 89 4.69 -1.85 12.16
C GLN A 89 5.54 -0.59 11.96
N LYS A 90 6.38 -0.56 10.92
CA LYS A 90 7.17 0.62 10.56
C LYS A 90 6.26 1.81 10.23
N PHE A 91 5.20 1.58 9.47
CA PHE A 91 4.20 2.60 9.17
C PHE A 91 3.52 3.13 10.44
N ARG A 92 3.02 2.23 11.30
CA ARG A 92 2.43 2.58 12.60
C ARG A 92 3.35 3.47 13.43
N ASP A 93 4.59 3.04 13.61
CA ASP A 93 5.57 3.72 14.46
C ASP A 93 5.97 5.07 13.86
N GLY A 94 6.03 5.18 12.52
CA GLY A 94 6.24 6.44 11.81
C GLY A 94 5.11 7.43 12.04
N VAL A 95 3.86 7.01 11.82
CA VAL A 95 2.68 7.88 11.98
C VAL A 95 2.52 8.30 13.44
N ASN A 96 2.76 7.40 14.39
CA ASN A 96 2.67 7.71 15.83
C ASN A 96 3.71 8.73 16.32
N LYS A 97 4.81 8.95 15.59
CA LYS A 97 5.74 10.07 15.87
C LYS A 97 5.15 11.43 15.48
N ILE A 98 4.23 11.45 14.51
CA ILE A 98 3.59 12.66 14.00
C ILE A 98 2.29 12.92 14.75
N SER A 99 1.44 11.90 14.85
CA SER A 99 0.16 11.94 15.55
C SER A 99 -0.01 10.64 16.34
N PRO A 100 0.27 10.66 17.66
CA PRO A 100 0.09 9.48 18.50
C PRO A 100 -1.33 8.91 18.40
N PHE A 101 -1.46 7.59 18.54
CA PHE A 101 -2.69 6.81 18.40
C PHE A 101 -3.24 6.71 16.97
N VAL A 102 -3.04 7.71 16.10
CA VAL A 102 -3.48 7.63 14.69
C VAL A 102 -2.77 6.47 13.97
N GLY A 103 -1.47 6.29 14.22
CA GLY A 103 -0.71 5.17 13.64
C GLY A 103 -1.26 3.81 14.06
N ASP A 104 -1.70 3.66 15.31
CA ASP A 104 -2.31 2.43 15.80
C ASP A 104 -3.64 2.12 15.10
N VAL A 105 -4.48 3.14 14.89
CA VAL A 105 -5.74 2.98 14.15
C VAL A 105 -5.47 2.56 12.70
N MET A 106 -4.54 3.26 12.04
CA MET A 106 -4.14 2.93 10.67
C MET A 106 -3.57 1.51 10.57
N TYR A 107 -2.73 1.09 11.52
CA TYR A 107 -2.18 -0.27 11.59
C TYR A 107 -3.28 -1.34 11.55
N TYR A 108 -4.27 -1.25 12.42
CA TYR A 108 -5.36 -2.23 12.43
C TYR A 108 -6.20 -2.18 11.14
N ALA A 109 -6.40 -0.98 10.58
CA ALA A 109 -7.10 -0.83 9.30
C ALA A 109 -6.36 -1.55 8.15
N VAL A 110 -5.03 -1.37 8.00
CA VAL A 110 -4.25 -2.02 6.94
C VAL A 110 -4.06 -3.52 7.18
N ARG A 111 -3.97 -3.98 8.44
CA ARG A 111 -3.90 -5.41 8.75
C ARG A 111 -5.15 -6.15 8.29
N LEU A 112 -6.33 -5.53 8.43
CA LEU A 112 -7.61 -6.11 8.04
C LEU A 112 -7.93 -5.89 6.56
N GLY A 113 -7.81 -4.66 6.08
CA GLY A 113 -8.26 -4.23 4.76
C GLY A 113 -7.23 -4.38 3.63
N GLY A 114 -5.94 -4.47 3.98
CA GLY A 114 -4.83 -4.52 3.01
C GLY A 114 -4.31 -5.94 2.70
N ASN A 115 -5.03 -6.99 3.08
CA ASN A 115 -4.56 -8.36 2.85
C ASN A 115 -4.65 -8.77 1.35
N LYS A 116 -3.82 -9.73 0.93
CA LYS A 116 -3.70 -10.17 -0.48
C LYS A 116 -4.98 -10.74 -1.11
N TRP A 117 -5.93 -11.21 -0.30
CA TRP A 117 -7.16 -11.86 -0.78
C TRP A 117 -8.23 -10.86 -1.21
N VAL A 118 -8.14 -9.62 -0.72
CA VAL A 118 -9.08 -8.55 -1.10
C VAL A 118 -8.71 -8.04 -2.49
N PRO A 119 -9.67 -7.93 -3.43
CA PRO A 119 -9.41 -7.39 -4.78
C PRO A 119 -9.30 -5.85 -4.77
N ALA A 120 -8.60 -5.30 -3.78
CA ALA A 120 -8.35 -3.88 -3.65
C ALA A 120 -7.07 -3.47 -4.39
N PRO A 121 -7.02 -2.24 -4.95
CA PRO A 121 -5.82 -1.72 -5.62
C PRO A 121 -4.68 -1.39 -4.65
N TRP A 122 -4.93 -1.30 -3.34
CA TRP A 122 -3.96 -1.08 -2.26
C TRP A 122 -3.64 -2.36 -1.44
N ARG A 123 -3.97 -3.55 -1.95
CA ARG A 123 -3.71 -4.82 -1.23
C ARG A 123 -2.21 -5.16 -1.18
N TRP A 124 -1.82 -6.04 -0.27
CA TRP A 124 -0.49 -6.65 -0.27
C TRP A 124 -0.18 -7.36 -1.59
N GLY A 125 0.94 -7.00 -2.21
CA GLY A 125 1.37 -7.47 -3.53
C GLY A 125 0.58 -6.84 -4.67
N TYR A 126 0.13 -5.58 -4.57
CA TYR A 126 -0.76 -5.05 -5.60
C TYR A 126 -0.12 -4.83 -6.97
N GLY A 127 1.21 -4.72 -7.01
CA GLY A 127 2.00 -4.67 -8.24
C GLY A 127 1.89 -5.97 -9.06
N TRP A 128 1.48 -7.07 -8.44
CA TRP A 128 1.27 -8.35 -9.11
C TRP A 128 -0.16 -8.50 -9.64
N ALA A 129 -0.36 -9.50 -10.49
CA ALA A 129 -1.70 -9.91 -10.91
C ALA A 129 -2.54 -10.33 -9.70
N TYR A 130 -3.86 -10.23 -9.82
CA TYR A 130 -4.80 -10.78 -8.84
C TYR A 130 -5.39 -12.07 -9.39
N PRO A 131 -5.49 -13.16 -8.61
CA PRO A 131 -5.03 -13.30 -7.22
C PRO A 131 -3.49 -13.26 -7.10
N TYR A 132 -2.99 -12.77 -5.97
CA TYR A 132 -1.56 -12.70 -5.67
C TYR A 132 -1.13 -13.96 -4.90
N ASP A 133 -0.16 -14.70 -5.45
CA ASP A 133 0.50 -15.81 -4.80
C ASP A 133 1.92 -15.40 -4.40
N GLU A 134 2.15 -15.23 -3.10
CA GLU A 134 3.45 -14.83 -2.56
C GLU A 134 4.49 -15.95 -2.68
N GLN A 135 4.08 -17.22 -2.60
CA GLN A 135 4.98 -18.37 -2.68
C GLN A 135 5.62 -18.45 -4.06
N GLU A 136 4.84 -18.18 -5.11
CA GLU A 136 5.34 -18.11 -6.47
C GLU A 136 6.45 -17.05 -6.58
N VAL A 137 6.19 -15.81 -6.14
CA VAL A 137 7.18 -14.72 -6.20
C VAL A 137 8.44 -15.01 -5.40
N ILE A 138 8.30 -15.57 -4.19
CA ILE A 138 9.45 -15.92 -3.33
C ILE A 138 10.34 -16.97 -4.02
N VAL A 139 9.74 -18.02 -4.58
CA VAL A 139 10.50 -19.06 -5.29
C VAL A 139 11.19 -18.48 -6.52
N TRP A 140 10.52 -17.60 -7.28
CA TRP A 140 11.13 -16.91 -8.41
C TRP A 140 12.32 -16.04 -7.97
N ASP A 141 12.19 -15.30 -6.87
CA ASP A 141 13.26 -14.49 -6.29
C ASP A 141 14.46 -15.34 -5.86
N GLU A 142 14.22 -16.48 -5.20
CA GLU A 142 15.27 -17.37 -4.73
C GLU A 142 16.06 -18.01 -5.88
N LEU A 143 15.36 -18.47 -6.92
CA LEU A 143 15.96 -19.10 -8.10
C LEU A 143 16.86 -18.12 -8.90
N HIS A 144 16.45 -16.86 -9.03
CA HIS A 144 17.14 -15.89 -9.88
C HIS A 144 18.26 -15.12 -9.15
N ASN A 145 18.28 -15.17 -7.82
CA ASN A 145 19.29 -14.49 -7.01
C ASN A 145 20.31 -15.43 -6.36
N ASN A 146 20.45 -16.67 -6.87
CA ASN A 146 21.38 -17.69 -6.35
C ASN A 146 21.27 -17.91 -4.83
N LYS A 147 20.04 -17.89 -4.29
CA LYS A 147 19.78 -18.11 -2.85
C LYS A 147 19.40 -19.55 -2.50
N LEU A 148 19.50 -20.48 -3.45
CA LEU A 148 19.22 -21.92 -3.33
C LEU A 148 20.47 -22.76 -3.59
#